data_AF-A0A7U6KET8-F1
#
_entry.id   AF-A0A7U6KET8-F1
#
_cell.length_a   1.000
_cell.length_b   1.000
_cell.length_c   1.000
_cell.angle_alpha   90.00
_cell.angle_beta   90.00
_cell.angle_gamma   90.00
#
_symmetry.space_group_name_H-M   'P 1'
#
loop_
_entity.id
_entity.type
_entity.pdbx_description
1 polymer ?
#
loop_
_entity_poly.entity_id
_entity_poly.type
_entity_poly.pdbx_seq_one_letter_code
_entity_poly.pdbx_strand_id
1 'polypeptide(L)'
;MNIREAYQILGVTEEDDERTIKIKFRKKISRFHPDAVGSELPDYVAKAQRINEAYALVRKKGVPTKRKKKQKPQWQAKVNESAFVERNIYIPYFMEIEEPDAYSTITRGRYIWDPELEEFDLFLRSLNHAVIELLEGIECNYYYDDRDRNKNRFSYQIKLFNSLASQFIQPVYCLKRIASTVKVDEIGREIYAFRALLGTSGSSQAFTAMVNLKEGDLLYPSAIKNNRVLVSDSKGVSLGHLSLEEDHLYYILIPILQYSKAQVKLVVRECLINKKTRPYQVKIKIILYLRMEKEIEEIKLPNQNLVIAEILNQYESDLKY
;
A
#
# COMPACT_ATOMS: atom_id res chain seq x y z
N MET A 1 16.39 23.67 46.90
CA MET A 1 15.52 24.12 45.80
C MET A 1 14.09 23.67 46.07
N ASN A 2 13.11 24.55 45.90
CA ASN A 2 11.68 24.22 46.06
C ASN A 2 11.03 23.85 44.71
N ILE A 3 9.79 23.34 44.72
CA ILE A 3 9.12 22.89 43.48
C ILE A 3 8.81 24.04 42.50
N ARG A 4 8.45 25.23 43.01
CA ARG A 4 8.16 26.39 42.16
C ARG A 4 9.41 26.86 41.41
N GLU A 5 10.55 26.88 42.10
CA GLU A 5 11.87 27.11 41.51
C GLU A 5 12.23 26.04 40.49
N ALA A 6 11.98 24.76 40.79
CA ALA A 6 12.25 23.67 39.85
C ALA A 6 11.44 23.82 38.55
N TYR A 7 10.18 24.23 38.64
CA TYR A 7 9.33 24.53 37.48
C TYR A 7 9.85 25.71 36.65
N GLN A 8 10.29 26.79 37.30
CA GLN A 8 10.92 27.92 36.61
C GLN A 8 12.23 27.51 35.93
N ILE A 9 13.09 26.75 36.63
CA ILE A 9 14.37 26.25 36.10
C ILE A 9 14.16 25.36 34.88
N LEU A 10 13.10 24.54 34.84
CA LEU A 10 12.75 23.71 33.69
C LEU A 10 11.91 24.46 32.63
N GLY A 11 11.32 25.60 32.97
CA GLY A 11 10.40 26.34 32.10
C GLY A 11 9.09 25.59 31.86
N VAL A 12 8.62 24.87 32.88
CA VAL A 12 7.39 24.06 32.84
C VAL A 12 6.42 24.56 33.90
N THR A 13 5.16 24.18 33.82
CA THR A 13 4.12 24.51 34.80
C THR A 13 3.62 23.26 35.53
N GLU A 14 2.81 23.43 36.59
CA GLU A 14 2.13 22.31 37.28
C GLU A 14 1.14 21.56 36.36
N GLU A 15 0.76 22.15 35.23
CA GLU A 15 -0.19 21.60 34.27
C GLU A 15 0.47 20.85 33.11
N ASP A 16 1.80 21.01 32.92
CA ASP A 16 2.55 20.35 31.84
C ASP A 16 2.60 18.83 32.06
N ASP A 17 2.39 18.06 30.99
CA ASP A 17 2.45 16.60 31.06
C ASP A 17 3.89 16.07 31.13
N GLU A 18 4.04 14.82 31.58
CA GLU A 18 5.36 14.19 31.79
C GLU A 18 6.24 14.22 30.52
N ARG A 19 5.62 14.07 29.34
CA ARG A 19 6.31 14.14 28.05
C ARG A 19 6.86 15.54 27.78
N THR A 20 6.07 16.58 28.00
CA THR A 20 6.47 17.98 27.81
C THR A 20 7.58 18.36 28.78
N ILE A 21 7.47 17.95 30.05
CA ILE A 21 8.51 18.15 31.06
C ILE A 21 9.82 17.47 30.62
N LYS A 22 9.76 16.21 30.16
CA LYS A 22 10.94 15.47 29.67
C LYS A 22 11.59 16.10 28.45
N ILE A 23 10.79 16.61 27.49
CA ILE A 23 11.30 17.30 26.31
C ILE A 23 12.00 18.61 26.69
N LYS A 24 11.36 19.45 27.52
CA LYS A 24 11.93 20.72 27.96
C LYS A 24 13.20 20.51 28.80
N PHE A 25 13.23 19.48 29.65
CA PHE A 25 14.43 19.05 30.36
C PHE A 25 15.55 18.64 29.37
N ARG A 26 15.28 17.75 28.41
CA ARG A 26 16.28 17.31 27.42
C ARG A 26 16.85 18.47 26.62
N LYS A 27 16.01 19.40 26.18
CA LYS A 27 16.42 20.61 25.45
C LYS A 27 17.28 21.55 26.31
N LYS A 28 17.03 21.61 27.62
CA LYS A 28 17.83 22.43 28.54
C LYS A 28 19.15 21.75 28.85
N ILE A 29 19.16 20.47 29.21
CA ILE A 29 20.39 19.76 29.57
C ILE A 29 21.34 19.57 28.37
N SER A 30 20.81 19.42 27.15
CA SER A 30 21.64 19.31 25.94
C SER A 30 22.45 20.58 25.66
N ARG A 31 22.01 21.75 26.16
CA ARG A 31 22.76 23.01 26.06
C ARG A 31 23.90 23.13 27.06
N PHE A 32 23.94 22.24 28.05
CA PHE A 32 24.94 22.19 29.11
C PHE A 32 25.61 20.80 29.18
N HIS A 33 25.67 20.09 28.04
CA HIS A 33 26.33 18.78 27.93
C HIS A 33 27.85 18.93 28.20
N PRO A 34 28.51 17.95 28.86
CA PRO A 34 29.96 17.99 29.07
C PRO A 34 30.78 18.16 27.79
N ASP A 35 30.24 17.70 26.65
CA ASP A 35 30.88 17.83 25.33
C ASP A 35 30.55 19.13 24.58
N ALA A 36 29.82 20.07 25.21
CA ALA A 36 29.54 21.38 24.63
C ALA A 36 30.72 22.35 24.86
N VAL A 37 31.05 23.16 23.85
CA VAL A 37 32.15 24.15 23.91
C VAL A 37 31.93 25.11 25.10
N GLY A 38 32.89 25.17 26.04
CA GLY A 38 32.83 25.97 27.27
C GLY A 38 32.41 25.22 28.55
N SER A 39 32.31 23.89 28.49
CA SER A 39 31.88 23.01 29.59
C SER A 39 32.81 22.95 30.81
N GLU A 40 34.05 23.45 30.70
CA GLU A 40 35.06 23.43 31.77
C GLU A 40 34.87 24.55 32.82
N LEU A 41 34.00 25.52 32.55
CA LEU A 41 33.70 26.61 33.50
C LEU A 41 32.87 26.07 34.69
N PRO A 42 33.24 26.39 35.95
CA PRO A 42 32.49 25.94 37.14
C PRO A 42 30.99 26.29 37.09
N ASP A 43 30.64 27.41 36.46
CA ASP A 43 29.27 27.87 36.26
C ASP A 43 28.44 26.97 35.33
N TYR A 44 29.08 26.26 34.39
CA TYR A 44 28.41 25.33 33.48
C TYR A 44 28.03 24.03 34.20
N VAL A 45 28.95 23.49 34.99
CA VAL A 45 28.73 22.29 35.80
C VAL A 45 27.64 22.56 36.86
N ALA A 46 27.72 23.71 37.54
CA ALA A 46 26.71 24.12 38.52
C ALA A 46 25.32 24.28 37.90
N LYS A 47 25.22 24.81 36.67
CA LYS A 47 23.94 24.92 35.94
C LYS A 47 23.39 23.56 35.52
N ALA A 48 24.23 22.66 35.02
CA ALA A 48 23.81 21.30 34.64
C ALA A 48 23.28 20.53 35.86
N GLN A 49 23.99 20.61 36.99
CA GLN A 49 23.56 19.98 38.25
C GLN A 49 22.22 20.54 38.73
N ARG A 50 22.04 21.86 38.68
CA ARG A 50 20.80 22.52 39.08
C ARG A 50 19.60 22.13 38.21
N ILE A 51 19.81 21.91 36.91
CA ILE A 51 18.77 21.41 35.98
C ILE A 51 18.40 19.95 36.31
N ASN A 52 19.39 19.11 36.62
CA ASN A 52 19.17 17.71 37.01
C ASN A 52 18.40 17.59 38.34
N GLU A 53 18.78 18.39 39.34
CA GLU A 53 18.09 18.47 40.63
C GLU A 53 16.63 18.92 40.44
N ALA A 54 16.38 19.87 39.52
CA ALA A 54 15.03 20.39 39.27
C ALA A 54 14.13 19.30 38.66
N TYR A 55 14.67 18.55 37.70
CA TYR A 55 13.96 17.44 37.07
C TYR A 55 13.68 16.29 38.06
N ALA A 56 14.65 15.95 38.91
CA ALA A 56 14.48 14.93 39.95
C ALA A 56 13.37 15.30 40.96
N LEU A 57 13.31 16.58 41.36
CA LEU A 57 12.32 17.09 42.31
C LEU A 57 10.90 17.13 41.70
N VAL A 58 10.77 17.53 40.43
CA VAL A 58 9.49 17.48 39.70
C VAL A 58 9.01 16.04 39.49
N ARG A 59 9.91 15.09 39.22
CA ARG A 59 9.56 13.67 39.08
C ARG A 59 9.12 13.04 40.42
N LYS A 60 9.78 13.39 41.53
CA LYS A 60 9.46 12.88 42.88
C LYS A 60 8.09 13.36 43.42
N LYS A 61 7.63 14.56 43.04
CA LYS A 61 6.33 15.09 43.48
C LYS A 61 5.13 14.35 42.87
N GLY A 62 5.35 13.49 41.88
CA GLY A 62 4.28 12.82 41.14
C GLY A 62 3.66 13.80 40.13
N VAL A 63 4.16 13.77 38.90
CA VAL A 63 3.54 14.53 37.80
C VAL A 63 2.14 13.97 37.59
N PRO A 64 1.07 14.79 37.54
CA PRO A 64 -0.26 14.30 37.22
C PRO A 64 -0.19 13.64 35.84
N THR A 65 -0.36 12.32 35.79
CA THR A 65 -0.57 11.58 34.54
C THR A 65 -1.98 11.88 34.05
N LYS A 66 -2.22 13.12 33.62
CA LYS A 66 -3.29 13.42 32.67
C LYS A 66 -2.87 12.79 31.34
N ARG A 67 -2.96 11.46 31.25
CA ARG A 67 -3.14 10.77 29.97
C ARG A 67 -4.47 11.30 29.42
N LYS A 68 -4.45 12.47 28.80
CA LYS A 68 -5.47 12.81 27.81
C LYS A 68 -5.42 11.61 26.88
N LYS A 69 -6.50 10.83 26.82
CA LYS A 69 -6.73 9.90 25.70
C LYS A 69 -6.63 10.82 24.49
N LYS A 70 -5.45 10.92 23.87
CA LYS A 70 -5.35 11.42 22.51
C LYS A 70 -6.26 10.46 21.79
N GLN A 71 -7.43 10.93 21.38
CA GLN A 71 -8.18 10.22 20.37
C GLN A 71 -7.14 9.96 19.29
N LYS A 72 -6.88 8.67 19.03
CA LYS A 72 -5.98 8.30 17.94
C LYS A 72 -6.53 9.08 16.73
N PRO A 73 -5.72 9.86 16.00
CA PRO A 73 -6.20 10.52 14.80
C PRO A 73 -6.89 9.44 13.97
N GLN A 74 -8.21 9.56 13.83
CA GLN A 74 -9.00 8.55 13.16
C GLN A 74 -8.63 8.68 11.68
N TRP A 75 -8.05 7.61 11.14
CA TRP A 75 -7.77 7.57 9.71
C TRP A 75 -9.08 7.75 8.97
N GLN A 76 -9.09 8.67 8.00
CA GLN A 76 -10.34 9.19 7.42
C GLN A 76 -10.93 8.28 6.34
N ALA A 77 -10.18 7.27 5.90
CA ALA A 77 -10.68 6.34 4.90
C ALA A 77 -11.88 5.53 5.43
N LYS A 78 -12.74 5.09 4.51
CA LYS A 78 -13.89 4.24 4.79
C LYS A 78 -13.45 2.91 5.41
N VAL A 79 -14.22 2.41 6.37
CA VAL A 79 -13.95 1.13 7.04
C VAL A 79 -14.79 0.02 6.40
N ASN A 80 -14.17 -1.12 6.11
CA ASN A 80 -14.85 -2.36 5.76
C ASN A 80 -14.89 -3.27 6.99
N GLU A 81 -15.95 -3.16 7.80
CA GLU A 81 -16.13 -3.98 9.01
C GLU A 81 -16.20 -5.49 8.74
N SER A 82 -16.48 -5.88 7.49
CA SER A 82 -16.55 -7.28 7.08
C SER A 82 -15.21 -7.86 6.63
N ALA A 83 -14.14 -7.04 6.56
CA ALA A 83 -12.82 -7.53 6.17
C ALA A 83 -12.30 -8.57 7.17
N PHE A 84 -11.60 -9.58 6.65
CA PHE A 84 -11.18 -10.76 7.41
C PHE A 84 -10.20 -10.41 8.54
N VAL A 85 -9.30 -9.46 8.29
CA VAL A 85 -8.26 -9.00 9.21
C VAL A 85 -8.16 -7.49 9.22
N GLU A 86 -7.58 -6.94 10.27
CA GLU A 86 -7.07 -5.57 10.24
C GLU A 86 -5.70 -5.52 9.55
N ARG A 87 -5.41 -4.41 8.87
CA ARG A 87 -4.09 -4.12 8.30
C ARG A 87 -3.50 -2.86 8.94
N ASN A 88 -2.17 -2.78 8.93
CA ASN A 88 -1.46 -1.57 9.31
C ASN A 88 -1.64 -0.49 8.23
N ILE A 89 -1.67 0.79 8.62
CA ILE A 89 -1.65 1.91 7.68
C ILE A 89 -0.29 2.60 7.81
N TYR A 90 0.43 2.68 6.69
CA TYR A 90 1.77 3.25 6.63
C TYR A 90 1.76 4.63 5.99
N ILE A 91 2.69 5.49 6.42
CA ILE A 91 3.09 6.70 5.69
C ILE A 91 4.60 6.69 5.44
N PRO A 92 5.06 7.40 4.39
CA PRO A 92 6.47 7.63 4.18
C PRO A 92 7.06 8.36 5.40
N TYR A 93 8.26 7.97 5.80
CA TYR A 93 9.00 8.56 6.90
C TYR A 93 9.94 9.63 6.36
N PHE A 94 9.56 10.90 6.47
CA PHE A 94 10.28 12.03 5.86
C PHE A 94 11.42 12.63 6.71
N MET A 95 11.97 11.91 7.69
CA MET A 95 13.16 12.41 8.39
C MET A 95 14.40 12.18 7.51
N GLU A 96 15.40 13.07 7.63
CA GLU A 96 16.70 13.09 6.92
C GLU A 96 17.54 11.81 7.05
N ILE A 97 16.99 10.66 6.67
CA ILE A 97 17.66 9.37 6.55
C ILE A 97 17.75 9.09 5.06
N GLU A 98 18.95 8.75 4.59
CA GLU A 98 19.24 8.43 3.17
C GLU A 98 18.54 7.16 2.65
N GLU A 99 17.62 6.55 3.41
CA GLU A 99 16.90 5.34 3.02
C GLU A 99 15.57 5.67 2.32
N PRO A 100 15.44 5.46 1.00
CA PRO A 100 14.26 5.84 0.22
C PRO A 100 12.97 5.08 0.58
N ASP A 101 13.07 4.05 1.44
CA ASP A 101 12.01 3.09 1.77
C ASP A 101 11.55 3.16 3.24
N ALA A 102 11.96 4.18 4.00
CA ALA A 102 11.55 4.31 5.39
C ALA A 102 10.04 4.65 5.48
N TYR A 103 9.26 3.85 6.22
CA TYR A 103 7.85 4.10 6.49
C TYR A 103 7.52 3.88 7.97
N SER A 104 6.42 4.48 8.43
CA SER A 104 5.96 4.33 9.81
C SER A 104 4.49 3.96 9.91
N THR A 105 4.14 3.11 10.87
CA THR A 105 2.76 2.74 11.17
C THR A 105 2.06 3.88 11.91
N ILE A 106 0.97 4.40 11.34
CA ILE A 106 0.14 5.41 12.02
C ILE A 106 -0.96 4.75 12.83
N THR A 107 -1.63 3.77 12.23
CA THR A 107 -2.78 3.10 12.81
C THR A 107 -2.91 1.69 12.26
N ARG A 108 -3.86 0.94 12.83
CA ARG A 108 -4.26 -0.38 12.37
C ARG A 108 -5.78 -0.45 12.36
N GLY A 109 -6.35 -1.08 11.35
CA GLY A 109 -7.79 -1.25 11.22
C GLY A 109 -8.20 -1.80 9.87
N ARG A 110 -9.51 -1.85 9.61
CA ARG A 110 -10.09 -2.38 8.37
C ARG A 110 -10.37 -1.29 7.34
N TYR A 111 -9.41 -0.41 7.12
CA TYR A 111 -9.57 0.73 6.23
C TYR A 111 -9.41 0.31 4.76
N ILE A 112 -10.42 0.65 3.95
CA ILE A 112 -10.39 0.55 2.49
C ILE A 112 -9.29 1.49 1.98
N TRP A 113 -8.61 1.07 0.92
CA TRP A 113 -7.61 1.88 0.26
C TRP A 113 -8.25 3.14 -0.36
N ASP A 114 -7.66 4.28 -0.05
CA ASP A 114 -8.02 5.56 -0.64
C ASP A 114 -6.78 6.15 -1.35
N PRO A 115 -6.80 6.30 -2.68
CA PRO A 115 -5.67 6.82 -3.44
C PRO A 115 -5.23 8.23 -3.03
N GLU A 116 -6.10 9.02 -2.40
CA GLU A 116 -5.78 10.37 -1.92
C GLU A 116 -5.13 10.39 -0.53
N LEU A 117 -5.25 9.29 0.24
CA LEU A 117 -4.77 9.22 1.62
C LEU A 117 -3.56 8.29 1.79
N GLU A 118 -3.45 7.25 0.96
CA GLU A 118 -2.43 6.21 1.10
C GLU A 118 -1.80 5.86 -0.26
N GLU A 119 -0.47 5.96 -0.32
CA GLU A 119 0.31 5.52 -1.49
C GLU A 119 0.09 4.03 -1.75
N PHE A 120 -0.08 3.67 -3.02
CA PHE A 120 -0.44 2.29 -3.39
C PHE A 120 0.62 1.26 -2.95
N ASP A 121 1.90 1.60 -3.04
CA ASP A 121 2.98 0.70 -2.62
C ASP A 121 2.95 0.42 -1.11
N LEU A 122 2.63 1.44 -0.31
CA LEU A 122 2.46 1.28 1.13
C LEU A 122 1.22 0.44 1.46
N PHE A 123 0.15 0.62 0.70
CA PHE A 123 -1.03 -0.23 0.77
C PHE A 123 -0.68 -1.71 0.46
N LEU A 124 0.03 -2.00 -0.64
CA LEU A 124 0.46 -3.36 -0.98
C LEU A 124 1.36 -3.97 0.10
N ARG A 125 2.30 -3.18 0.65
CA ARG A 125 3.14 -3.61 1.78
C ARG A 125 2.29 -3.96 3.01
N SER A 126 1.26 -3.17 3.30
CA SER A 126 0.35 -3.46 4.43
C SER A 126 -0.41 -4.78 4.26
N LEU A 127 -0.87 -5.07 3.04
CA LEU A 127 -1.54 -6.33 2.74
C LEU A 127 -0.56 -7.50 2.85
N ASN A 128 0.65 -7.35 2.35
CA ASN A 128 1.67 -8.38 2.44
C ASN A 128 1.99 -8.71 3.90
N HIS A 129 2.16 -7.69 4.75
CA HIS A 129 2.34 -7.90 6.20
C HIS A 129 1.14 -8.61 6.82
N ALA A 130 -0.09 -8.23 6.48
CA ALA A 130 -1.28 -8.92 6.99
C ALA A 130 -1.34 -10.40 6.54
N VAL A 131 -0.93 -10.71 5.30
CA VAL A 131 -0.81 -12.10 4.81
C VAL A 131 0.25 -12.87 5.59
N ILE A 132 1.42 -12.25 5.82
CA ILE A 132 2.52 -12.88 6.57
C ILE A 132 2.07 -13.17 8.01
N GLU A 133 1.46 -12.19 8.69
CA GLU A 133 0.95 -12.35 10.05
C GLU A 133 -0.09 -13.49 10.15
N LEU A 134 -0.97 -13.63 9.15
CA LEU A 134 -1.94 -14.73 9.09
C LEU A 134 -1.27 -16.10 9.00
N LEU A 135 -0.26 -16.23 8.14
CA LEU A 135 0.44 -17.50 7.95
C LEU A 135 1.33 -17.83 9.15
N GLU A 136 2.04 -16.83 9.70
CA GLU A 136 2.84 -16.97 10.91
C GLU A 136 1.98 -17.38 12.10
N GLY A 137 0.76 -16.84 12.21
CA GLY A 137 -0.18 -17.24 13.26
C GLY A 137 -0.56 -18.72 13.22
N ILE A 138 -0.60 -19.33 12.03
CA ILE A 138 -0.80 -20.79 11.88
C ILE A 138 0.49 -21.52 12.22
N GLU A 139 1.62 -21.06 11.69
CA GLU A 139 2.92 -21.69 11.88
C GLU A 139 3.38 -21.70 13.33
N CYS A 140 3.08 -20.67 14.13
CA CYS A 140 3.41 -20.64 15.55
C CYS A 140 2.80 -21.81 16.35
N ASN A 141 1.75 -22.46 15.83
CA ASN A 141 1.17 -23.65 16.44
C ASN A 141 1.98 -24.93 16.19
N TYR A 142 2.99 -24.86 15.30
CA TYR A 142 3.81 -25.99 14.88
C TYR A 142 5.30 -25.65 15.02
N TYR A 143 6.05 -26.47 15.75
CA TYR A 143 7.48 -26.25 15.98
C TYR A 143 8.26 -26.66 14.71
N TYR A 144 8.70 -25.70 13.88
CA TYR A 144 9.45 -25.97 12.63
C TYR A 144 10.90 -25.47 12.66
N ASP A 145 11.78 -26.21 11.98
CA ASP A 145 13.10 -25.74 11.54
C ASP A 145 12.89 -24.80 10.34
N ASP A 146 13.45 -23.60 10.39
CA ASP A 146 13.32 -22.54 9.37
C ASP A 146 13.72 -23.00 7.95
N ARG A 147 14.50 -24.08 7.84
CA ARG A 147 14.98 -24.64 6.57
C ARG A 147 13.91 -25.38 5.77
N ASP A 148 12.83 -25.83 6.42
CA ASP A 148 11.67 -26.49 5.79
C ASP A 148 10.49 -25.51 5.61
N ARG A 149 10.72 -24.19 5.64
CA ARG A 149 9.73 -23.16 5.27
C ARG A 149 9.24 -23.37 3.83
N ASN A 150 8.26 -24.26 3.77
CA ASN A 150 7.37 -24.75 2.74
C ASN A 150 7.63 -24.21 1.33
N LYS A 151 8.08 -25.08 0.40
CA LYS A 151 8.16 -24.79 -1.05
C LYS A 151 6.84 -24.22 -1.60
N ASN A 152 5.73 -24.44 -0.91
CA ASN A 152 4.40 -24.01 -1.30
C ASN A 152 3.90 -22.74 -0.60
N ARG A 153 4.59 -22.20 0.42
CA ARG A 153 4.16 -20.99 1.18
C ARG A 153 3.86 -19.83 0.26
N PHE A 154 4.71 -19.60 -0.73
CA PHE A 154 4.54 -18.52 -1.70
C PHE A 154 3.23 -18.61 -2.49
N SER A 155 2.79 -19.83 -2.83
CA SER A 155 1.52 -20.02 -3.55
C SER A 155 0.31 -19.63 -2.68
N TYR A 156 0.35 -19.94 -1.39
CA TYR A 156 -0.67 -19.53 -0.41
C TYR A 156 -0.64 -18.03 -0.18
N GLN A 157 0.55 -17.44 -0.05
CA GLN A 157 0.72 -15.99 0.05
C GLN A 157 0.06 -15.25 -1.11
N ILE A 158 0.27 -15.67 -2.36
CA ILE A 158 -0.36 -15.04 -3.52
C ILE A 158 -1.89 -15.15 -3.47
N LYS A 159 -2.43 -16.32 -3.12
CA LYS A 159 -3.90 -16.53 -3.04
C LYS A 159 -4.52 -15.65 -1.95
N LEU A 160 -3.92 -15.62 -0.76
CA LEU A 160 -4.37 -14.77 0.35
C LEU A 160 -4.27 -13.30 -0.01
N PHE A 161 -3.14 -12.88 -0.59
CA PHE A 161 -2.92 -11.49 -1.00
C PHE A 161 -4.02 -11.00 -1.94
N ASN A 162 -4.30 -11.75 -3.01
CA ASN A 162 -5.36 -11.39 -3.96
C ASN A 162 -6.74 -11.36 -3.29
N SER A 163 -7.02 -12.31 -2.39
CA SER A 163 -8.28 -12.37 -1.66
C SER A 163 -8.45 -11.14 -0.75
N LEU A 164 -7.42 -10.79 0.03
CA LEU A 164 -7.42 -9.60 0.88
C LEU A 164 -7.51 -8.31 0.08
N ALA A 165 -6.75 -8.17 -1.02
CA ALA A 165 -6.78 -6.98 -1.86
C ALA A 165 -8.21 -6.66 -2.33
N SER A 166 -8.99 -7.68 -2.70
CA SER A 166 -10.39 -7.49 -3.10
C SER A 166 -11.33 -7.06 -1.96
N GLN A 167 -10.95 -7.22 -0.69
CA GLN A 167 -11.71 -6.71 0.46
C GLN A 167 -11.42 -5.24 0.75
N PHE A 168 -10.24 -4.76 0.36
CA PHE A 168 -9.76 -3.42 0.69
C PHE A 168 -9.76 -2.45 -0.49
N ILE A 169 -10.00 -2.91 -1.72
CA ILE A 169 -10.12 -2.06 -2.90
C ILE A 169 -11.57 -2.01 -3.36
N GLN A 170 -12.12 -0.80 -3.49
CA GLN A 170 -13.42 -0.56 -4.13
C GLN A 170 -13.19 -0.05 -5.56
N PRO A 171 -13.32 -0.90 -6.61
CA PRO A 171 -12.82 -0.56 -7.95
C PRO A 171 -13.41 0.72 -8.53
N VAL A 172 -14.73 0.90 -8.47
CA VAL A 172 -15.42 2.07 -9.05
C VAL A 172 -15.08 3.35 -8.29
N TYR A 173 -14.98 3.25 -6.96
CA TYR A 173 -14.56 4.37 -6.10
C TYR A 173 -13.13 4.82 -6.42
N CYS A 174 -12.19 3.87 -6.48
CA CYS A 174 -10.79 4.17 -6.80
C CYS A 174 -10.64 4.70 -8.23
N LEU A 175 -11.37 4.14 -9.21
CA LEU A 175 -11.36 4.58 -10.61
C LEU A 175 -11.66 6.08 -10.72
N LYS A 176 -12.74 6.54 -10.07
CA LYS A 176 -13.19 7.94 -10.14
C LYS A 176 -12.21 8.93 -9.50
N ARG A 177 -11.37 8.48 -8.57
CA ARG A 177 -10.34 9.32 -7.90
C ARG A 177 -9.03 9.36 -8.67
N ILE A 178 -8.66 8.25 -9.30
CA ILE A 178 -7.38 8.11 -10.00
C ILE A 178 -7.46 8.64 -11.43
N ALA A 179 -8.57 8.40 -12.12
CA ALA A 179 -8.69 8.65 -13.54
C ALA A 179 -9.72 9.74 -13.83
N SER A 180 -9.35 10.66 -14.73
CA SER A 180 -10.29 11.62 -15.33
C SER A 180 -10.96 11.03 -16.56
N THR A 181 -12.24 11.35 -16.75
CA THR A 181 -12.98 10.95 -17.95
C THR A 181 -12.46 11.70 -19.17
N VAL A 182 -12.24 10.99 -20.28
CA VAL A 182 -11.79 11.58 -21.55
C VAL A 182 -12.96 12.05 -22.40
N LYS A 183 -14.09 11.36 -22.32
CA LYS A 183 -15.31 11.70 -23.03
C LYS A 183 -16.53 11.21 -22.27
N VAL A 184 -17.66 11.87 -22.48
CA VAL A 184 -18.98 11.38 -22.11
C VAL A 184 -19.74 11.10 -23.40
N ASP A 185 -20.41 9.95 -23.46
CA ASP A 185 -21.23 9.62 -24.62
C ASP A 185 -22.59 10.35 -24.62
N GLU A 186 -23.35 10.20 -25.70
CA GLU A 186 -24.65 10.88 -25.88
C GLU A 186 -25.68 10.54 -24.79
N ILE A 187 -25.49 9.42 -24.08
CA ILE A 187 -26.40 8.90 -23.04
C ILE A 187 -25.89 9.28 -21.63
N GLY A 188 -24.75 9.98 -21.54
CA GLY A 188 -24.16 10.42 -20.28
C GLY A 188 -23.21 9.40 -19.65
N ARG A 189 -22.72 8.41 -20.40
CA ARG A 189 -21.78 7.39 -19.90
C ARG A 189 -20.34 7.87 -20.00
N GLU A 190 -19.61 7.66 -18.91
CA GLU A 190 -18.21 8.06 -18.76
C GLU A 190 -17.26 7.11 -19.51
N ILE A 191 -16.34 7.69 -20.29
CA ILE A 191 -15.30 6.97 -21.01
C ILE A 191 -13.94 7.38 -20.46
N TYR A 192 -13.19 6.40 -19.97
CA TYR A 192 -11.83 6.53 -19.46
C TYR A 192 -10.84 5.98 -20.49
N ALA A 193 -9.61 6.48 -20.48
CA ALA A 193 -8.55 5.97 -21.34
C ALA A 193 -7.29 5.68 -20.54
N PHE A 194 -6.73 4.48 -20.73
CA PHE A 194 -5.54 4.02 -20.05
C PHE A 194 -4.49 3.58 -21.08
N ARG A 195 -3.24 3.87 -20.78
CA ARG A 195 -2.13 3.35 -21.56
C ARG A 195 -1.85 1.92 -21.14
N ALA A 196 -1.63 1.08 -22.13
CA ALA A 196 -1.31 -0.31 -21.94
C ALA A 196 -0.28 -0.76 -22.98
N LEU A 197 0.42 -1.84 -22.67
CA LEU A 197 1.41 -2.45 -23.52
C LEU A 197 1.09 -3.92 -23.73
N LEU A 198 1.50 -4.40 -24.89
CA LEU A 198 1.49 -5.81 -25.23
C LEU A 198 2.83 -6.14 -25.86
N GLY A 199 3.42 -7.28 -25.54
CA GLY A 199 4.71 -7.63 -26.10
C GLY A 199 4.99 -9.11 -26.11
N THR A 200 5.76 -9.54 -27.09
CA THR A 200 6.28 -10.90 -27.19
C THR A 200 7.67 -10.88 -27.78
N SER A 201 8.43 -11.95 -27.52
CA SER A 201 9.75 -12.18 -28.09
C SER A 201 9.82 -13.50 -28.86
N GLY A 202 10.80 -13.62 -29.74
CA GLY A 202 11.06 -14.82 -30.54
C GLY A 202 10.31 -14.81 -31.87
N SER A 203 9.82 -15.97 -32.27
CA SER A 203 9.20 -16.22 -33.58
C SER A 203 7.90 -17.02 -33.44
N SER A 204 7.07 -16.64 -32.47
CA SER A 204 5.77 -17.26 -32.22
C SER A 204 4.69 -16.79 -33.20
N GLN A 205 3.56 -17.49 -33.26
CA GLN A 205 2.38 -17.03 -34.02
C GLN A 205 1.91 -15.64 -33.56
N ALA A 206 1.98 -15.38 -32.24
CA ALA A 206 1.69 -14.07 -31.66
C ALA A 206 2.66 -12.99 -32.18
N PHE A 207 3.95 -13.30 -32.32
CA PHE A 207 4.93 -12.35 -32.87
C PHE A 207 4.56 -11.96 -34.31
N THR A 208 4.25 -12.95 -35.15
CA THR A 208 3.86 -12.70 -36.55
C THR A 208 2.57 -11.89 -36.64
N ALA A 209 1.58 -12.19 -35.80
CA ALA A 209 0.34 -11.43 -35.74
C ALA A 209 0.60 -9.97 -35.31
N MET A 210 1.38 -9.77 -34.24
CA MET A 210 1.72 -8.45 -33.71
C MET A 210 2.48 -7.57 -34.70
N VAL A 211 3.42 -8.14 -35.47
CA VAL A 211 4.18 -7.39 -36.49
C VAL A 211 3.30 -6.86 -37.62
N ASN A 212 2.17 -7.51 -37.89
CA ASN A 212 1.24 -7.12 -38.95
C ASN A 212 0.18 -6.12 -38.49
N LEU A 213 0.13 -5.78 -37.19
CA LEU A 213 -0.80 -4.78 -36.66
C LEU A 213 -0.39 -3.37 -37.08
N LYS A 214 -1.39 -2.55 -37.38
CA LYS A 214 -1.27 -1.14 -37.75
C LYS A 214 -1.89 -0.24 -36.69
N GLU A 215 -1.47 1.02 -36.69
CA GLU A 215 -2.13 2.04 -35.88
C GLU A 215 -3.62 2.09 -36.23
N GLY A 216 -4.47 2.11 -35.19
CA GLY A 216 -5.92 2.11 -35.32
C GLY A 216 -6.57 0.71 -35.27
N ASP A 217 -5.78 -0.36 -35.37
CA ASP A 217 -6.31 -1.73 -35.27
C ASP A 217 -6.97 -1.98 -33.91
N LEU A 218 -8.06 -2.76 -33.93
CA LEU A 218 -8.81 -3.13 -32.75
C LEU A 218 -8.34 -4.47 -32.20
N LEU A 219 -8.15 -4.51 -30.88
CA LEU A 219 -7.87 -5.72 -30.13
C LEU A 219 -9.00 -6.02 -29.14
N TYR A 220 -9.10 -7.28 -28.74
CA TYR A 220 -10.21 -7.75 -27.92
C TYR A 220 -9.71 -8.52 -26.70
N PRO A 221 -10.26 -8.29 -25.50
CA PRO A 221 -10.00 -9.16 -24.36
C PRO A 221 -10.62 -10.53 -24.64
N SER A 222 -9.81 -11.59 -24.55
CA SER A 222 -10.25 -12.96 -24.82
C SER A 222 -10.49 -13.78 -23.55
N ALA A 223 -9.70 -13.54 -22.50
CA ALA A 223 -9.86 -14.20 -21.21
C ALA A 223 -9.30 -13.34 -20.07
N ILE A 224 -9.83 -13.51 -18.88
CA ILE A 224 -9.30 -12.88 -17.67
C ILE A 224 -9.03 -13.97 -16.63
N LYS A 225 -7.77 -14.10 -16.21
CA LYS A 225 -7.36 -15.09 -15.21
C LYS A 225 -6.16 -14.58 -14.41
N ASN A 226 -6.15 -14.83 -13.09
CA ASN A 226 -5.04 -14.51 -12.20
C ASN A 226 -4.58 -13.04 -12.29
N ASN A 227 -5.51 -12.09 -12.24
CA ASN A 227 -5.23 -10.65 -12.38
C ASN A 227 -4.48 -10.29 -13.68
N ARG A 228 -4.73 -11.05 -14.76
CA ARG A 228 -4.20 -10.78 -16.10
C ARG A 228 -5.32 -10.83 -17.13
N VAL A 229 -5.23 -9.93 -18.11
CA VAL A 229 -6.13 -9.88 -19.27
C VAL A 229 -5.38 -10.44 -20.47
N LEU A 230 -5.91 -11.52 -21.07
CA LEU A 230 -5.45 -12.06 -22.33
C LEU A 230 -6.09 -11.28 -23.48
N VAL A 231 -5.32 -10.98 -24.52
CA VAL A 231 -5.75 -10.18 -25.66
C VAL A 231 -5.61 -10.96 -26.94
N SER A 232 -6.58 -10.83 -27.84
CA SER A 232 -6.55 -11.39 -29.19
C SER A 232 -6.78 -10.33 -30.26
N ASP A 233 -6.33 -10.64 -31.48
CA ASP A 233 -6.66 -9.84 -32.67
C ASP A 233 -8.09 -10.14 -33.17
N SER A 234 -8.50 -9.49 -34.26
CA SER A 234 -9.81 -9.70 -34.89
C SER A 234 -9.99 -11.09 -35.52
N LYS A 235 -8.92 -11.87 -35.66
CA LYS A 235 -8.94 -13.24 -36.18
C LYS A 235 -8.96 -14.29 -35.06
N GLY A 236 -8.97 -13.86 -33.80
CA GLY A 236 -8.95 -14.72 -32.62
C GLY A 236 -7.56 -15.24 -32.25
N VAL A 237 -6.48 -14.73 -32.87
CA VAL A 237 -5.12 -15.13 -32.51
C VAL A 237 -4.77 -14.52 -31.17
N SER A 238 -4.40 -15.37 -30.20
CA SER A 238 -3.94 -14.92 -28.89
C SER A 238 -2.59 -14.21 -29.01
N LEU A 239 -2.57 -12.95 -28.59
CA LEU A 239 -1.39 -12.09 -28.62
C LEU A 239 -0.67 -12.07 -27.25
N GLY A 240 -1.27 -12.62 -26.20
CA GLY A 240 -0.68 -12.67 -24.85
C GLY A 240 -1.33 -11.71 -23.87
N HIS A 241 -0.61 -11.37 -22.80
CA HIS A 241 -1.16 -10.63 -21.67
C HIS A 241 -0.99 -9.11 -21.82
N LEU A 242 -2.06 -8.38 -21.56
CA LEU A 242 -2.04 -6.92 -21.45
C LEU A 242 -1.25 -6.50 -20.21
N SER A 243 -0.32 -5.56 -20.39
CA SER A 243 0.40 -4.89 -19.32
C SER A 243 -0.13 -3.47 -19.17
N LEU A 244 -0.63 -3.10 -17.99
CA LEU A 244 -1.02 -1.74 -17.66
C LEU A 244 0.20 -0.94 -17.19
N GLU A 245 0.19 0.38 -17.40
CA GLU A 245 1.32 1.25 -17.04
C GLU A 245 1.50 1.41 -15.52
N GLU A 246 0.40 1.35 -14.77
CA GLU A 246 0.38 1.55 -13.32
C GLU A 246 -0.21 0.32 -12.60
N ASP A 247 0.43 -0.11 -11.51
CA ASP A 247 0.12 -1.38 -10.83
C ASP A 247 -1.26 -1.41 -10.18
N HIS A 248 -1.74 -0.27 -9.68
CA HIS A 248 -3.07 -0.19 -9.07
C HIS A 248 -4.19 -0.43 -10.08
N LEU A 249 -3.95 -0.17 -11.37
CA LEU A 249 -4.96 -0.37 -12.42
C LEU A 249 -5.34 -1.84 -12.58
N TYR A 250 -4.46 -2.79 -12.27
CA TYR A 250 -4.82 -4.22 -12.32
C TYR A 250 -5.93 -4.53 -11.32
N TYR A 251 -5.85 -4.00 -10.10
CA TYR A 251 -6.84 -4.24 -9.05
C TYR A 251 -8.15 -3.45 -9.24
N ILE A 252 -8.14 -2.45 -10.12
CA ILE A 252 -9.31 -1.62 -10.43
C ILE A 252 -10.00 -2.12 -11.71
N LEU A 253 -9.27 -2.15 -12.83
CA LEU A 253 -9.83 -2.43 -14.14
C LEU A 253 -10.26 -3.89 -14.27
N ILE A 254 -9.49 -4.84 -13.74
CA ILE A 254 -9.79 -6.26 -13.92
C ILE A 254 -11.11 -6.65 -13.26
N PRO A 255 -11.39 -6.29 -11.98
CA PRO A 255 -12.70 -6.54 -11.40
C PRO A 255 -13.85 -5.86 -12.16
N ILE A 256 -13.65 -4.63 -12.65
CA ILE A 256 -14.66 -3.93 -13.47
C ILE A 256 -15.00 -4.72 -14.73
N LEU A 257 -13.99 -5.25 -15.41
CA LEU A 257 -14.16 -6.05 -16.62
C LEU A 257 -14.78 -7.42 -16.33
N GLN A 258 -14.40 -8.08 -15.24
CA GLN A 258 -14.88 -9.42 -14.88
C GLN A 258 -16.36 -9.44 -14.49
N TYR A 259 -16.83 -8.41 -13.79
CA TYR A 259 -18.21 -8.33 -13.31
C TYR A 259 -19.14 -7.54 -14.26
N SER A 260 -18.75 -7.47 -15.55
CA SER A 260 -19.62 -7.16 -16.69
C SER A 260 -20.32 -5.81 -16.69
N LYS A 261 -19.72 -4.81 -16.03
CA LYS A 261 -20.31 -3.47 -15.87
C LYS A 261 -19.68 -2.39 -16.76
N ALA A 262 -18.86 -2.80 -17.72
CA ALA A 262 -18.18 -1.89 -18.62
C ALA A 262 -17.94 -2.53 -19.99
N GLN A 263 -17.88 -1.69 -21.01
CA GLN A 263 -17.39 -2.08 -22.32
C GLN A 263 -15.95 -1.61 -22.47
N VAL A 264 -15.12 -2.44 -23.10
CA VAL A 264 -13.71 -2.11 -23.34
C VAL A 264 -13.41 -2.13 -24.82
N LYS A 265 -12.61 -1.15 -25.24
CA LYS A 265 -12.09 -1.04 -26.61
C LYS A 265 -10.59 -0.82 -26.53
N LEU A 266 -9.82 -1.74 -27.09
CA LEU A 266 -8.37 -1.66 -27.18
C LEU A 266 -7.98 -1.17 -28.58
N VAL A 267 -7.20 -0.10 -28.66
CA VAL A 267 -6.78 0.50 -29.94
C VAL A 267 -5.26 0.54 -30.00
N VAL A 268 -4.69 -0.03 -31.05
CA VAL A 268 -3.25 0.03 -31.33
C VAL A 268 -2.84 1.46 -31.67
N ARG A 269 -1.80 1.96 -31.00
CA ARG A 269 -1.19 3.26 -31.28
C ARG A 269 0.13 3.15 -32.00
N GLU A 270 1.01 2.28 -31.50
CA GLU A 270 2.36 2.18 -32.03
C GLU A 270 2.86 0.75 -31.93
N CYS A 271 3.51 0.27 -32.99
CA CYS A 271 4.16 -1.03 -33.06
C CYS A 271 5.68 -0.85 -33.09
N LEU A 272 6.35 -1.14 -31.98
CA LEU A 272 7.79 -1.09 -31.83
C LEU A 272 8.40 -2.47 -32.08
N ILE A 273 9.13 -2.61 -33.18
CA ILE A 273 9.73 -3.88 -33.60
C ILE A 273 11.25 -3.80 -33.48
N ASN A 274 11.84 -4.66 -32.65
CA ASN A 274 13.28 -4.82 -32.55
C ASN A 274 13.72 -6.15 -33.20
N LYS A 275 14.34 -6.03 -34.38
CA LYS A 275 14.97 -7.16 -35.11
C LYS A 275 16.50 -7.09 -35.10
N LYS A 276 17.11 -6.16 -34.33
CA LYS A 276 18.56 -5.95 -34.31
C LYS A 276 19.32 -7.06 -33.57
N THR A 277 18.72 -7.60 -32.51
CA THR A 277 19.30 -8.64 -31.64
C THR A 277 18.31 -9.79 -31.47
N ARG A 278 18.80 -11.04 -31.44
CA ARG A 278 17.97 -12.19 -31.11
C ARG A 278 17.87 -12.38 -29.58
N PRO A 279 16.70 -12.80 -29.04
CA PRO A 279 15.45 -13.04 -29.77
C PRO A 279 14.82 -11.72 -30.23
N TYR A 280 14.21 -11.71 -31.42
CA TYR A 280 13.48 -10.54 -31.91
C TYR A 280 12.35 -10.19 -30.95
N GLN A 281 12.03 -8.91 -30.84
CA GLN A 281 11.03 -8.43 -29.90
C GLN A 281 10.03 -7.53 -30.63
N VAL A 282 8.77 -7.63 -30.23
CA VAL A 282 7.74 -6.69 -30.63
C VAL A 282 7.03 -6.19 -29.38
N LYS A 283 6.86 -4.87 -29.30
CA LYS A 283 6.10 -4.19 -28.25
C LYS A 283 5.07 -3.30 -28.92
N ILE A 284 3.83 -3.39 -28.48
CA ILE A 284 2.71 -2.62 -29.00
C ILE A 284 2.23 -1.71 -27.89
N LYS A 285 2.16 -0.41 -28.17
CA LYS A 285 1.48 0.55 -27.31
C LYS A 285 0.01 0.59 -27.69
N ILE A 286 -0.84 0.46 -26.68
CA ILE A 286 -2.28 0.35 -26.81
C ILE A 286 -2.92 1.44 -25.94
N ILE A 287 -4.04 2.00 -26.40
CA ILE A 287 -4.96 2.72 -25.54
C ILE A 287 -6.16 1.83 -25.25
N LEU A 288 -6.38 1.58 -23.96
CA LEU A 288 -7.56 0.90 -23.43
C LEU A 288 -8.60 1.97 -23.11
N TYR A 289 -9.68 2.00 -23.90
CA TYR A 289 -10.87 2.77 -23.59
C TYR A 289 -11.82 1.92 -22.76
N LEU A 290 -12.19 2.41 -21.59
CA LEU A 290 -13.17 1.79 -20.71
C LEU A 290 -14.41 2.69 -20.68
N ARG A 291 -15.56 2.17 -21.13
CA ARG A 291 -16.84 2.85 -20.98
C ARG A 291 -17.62 2.22 -19.84
N MET A 292 -17.92 3.01 -18.82
CA MET A 292 -18.75 2.59 -17.68
C MET A 292 -20.23 2.75 -18.03
N GLU A 293 -21.07 1.80 -17.63
CA GLU A 293 -22.53 2.02 -17.71
C GLU A 293 -22.96 3.09 -16.70
N LYS A 294 -24.10 3.74 -17.00
CA LYS A 294 -24.63 4.85 -16.20
C LYS A 294 -24.98 4.36 -14.79
N GLU A 295 -24.83 5.23 -13.78
CA GLU A 295 -25.28 5.00 -12.39
C GLU A 295 -24.55 3.87 -11.64
N ILE A 296 -23.43 3.37 -12.16
CA ILE A 296 -22.61 2.44 -11.40
C ILE A 296 -21.80 3.23 -10.36
N GLU A 297 -22.22 3.11 -9.11
CA GLU A 297 -21.48 3.62 -7.95
C GLU A 297 -20.63 2.52 -7.30
N GLU A 298 -21.07 1.27 -7.37
CA GLU A 298 -20.37 0.14 -6.73
C GLU A 298 -20.49 -1.17 -7.54
N ILE A 299 -19.46 -2.00 -7.42
CA ILE A 299 -19.45 -3.39 -7.88
C ILE A 299 -19.54 -4.27 -6.65
N LYS A 300 -20.54 -5.15 -6.62
CA LYS A 300 -20.68 -6.13 -5.55
C LYS A 300 -19.66 -7.26 -5.78
N LEU A 301 -18.51 -7.15 -5.13
CA LEU A 301 -17.50 -8.19 -5.12
C LEU A 301 -17.95 -9.36 -4.22
N PRO A 302 -17.60 -10.62 -4.55
CA PRO A 302 -17.91 -11.75 -3.68
C PRO A 302 -17.23 -11.59 -2.32
N ASN A 303 -17.91 -11.99 -1.25
CA ASN A 303 -17.31 -12.02 0.07
C ASN A 303 -16.19 -13.07 0.10
N GLN A 304 -14.95 -12.62 0.32
CA GLN A 304 -13.78 -13.49 0.33
C GLN A 304 -13.52 -14.17 1.68
N ASN A 305 -14.29 -13.90 2.75
CA ASN A 305 -13.98 -14.47 4.07
C ASN A 305 -13.97 -16.01 4.06
N LEU A 306 -14.91 -16.64 3.34
CA LEU A 306 -14.93 -18.10 3.19
C LEU A 306 -13.73 -18.60 2.39
N VAL A 307 -13.39 -17.93 1.28
CA VAL A 307 -12.24 -18.27 0.44
C VAL A 307 -10.92 -18.16 1.25
N ILE A 308 -10.78 -17.09 2.03
CA ILE A 308 -9.61 -16.88 2.90
C ILE A 308 -9.52 -17.99 3.95
N ALA A 309 -10.63 -18.31 4.62
CA ALA A 309 -10.67 -19.38 5.60
C ALA A 309 -10.30 -20.75 4.99
N GLU A 310 -10.81 -21.07 3.80
CA GLU A 310 -10.46 -22.29 3.07
C GLU A 310 -8.97 -22.36 2.71
N ILE A 311 -8.39 -21.26 2.23
CA ILE A 311 -6.96 -21.17 1.92
C ILE A 311 -6.10 -21.41 3.17
N LEU A 312 -6.48 -20.82 4.31
CA LEU A 312 -5.79 -20.98 5.58
C LEU A 312 -5.90 -22.41 6.12
N ASN A 313 -7.09 -23.02 6.06
CA ASN A 313 -7.31 -24.42 6.46
C ASN A 313 -6.50 -25.39 5.59
N GLN A 314 -6.42 -25.13 4.29
CA GLN A 314 -5.60 -25.92 3.37
C GLN A 314 -4.10 -25.77 3.70
N TYR A 315 -3.64 -24.54 3.97
CA TYR A 315 -2.26 -24.30 4.39
C TYR A 315 -1.91 -25.03 5.69
N GLU A 316 -2.78 -24.96 6.69
CA GLU A 316 -2.60 -25.69 7.95
C GLU A 316 -2.57 -27.21 7.74
N SER A 317 -3.42 -27.73 6.86
CA SER A 317 -3.43 -29.16 6.53
C SER A 317 -2.13 -29.59 5.85
N ASP A 318 -1.64 -28.80 4.91
CA ASP A 318 -0.36 -29.04 4.22
C ASP A 318 0.86 -28.89 5.13
N LEU A 319 0.74 -28.18 6.26
CA LEU A 319 1.79 -28.16 7.28
C LEU A 319 1.81 -29.47 8.07
N LYS A 320 0.66 -30.06 8.40
CA LYS A 320 0.59 -31.29 9.21
C LYS A 320 1.25 -32.53 8.56
N TYR A 321 1.57 -32.49 7.27
CA TYR A 321 2.09 -33.61 6.48
C TYR A 321 3.42 -33.26 5.81
#